data_AF-A0A2E3EI65-F1
#
_entry.id   AF-A0A2E3EI65-F1
#
_cell.length_a   1.000
_cell.length_b   1.000
_cell.length_c   1.000
_cell.angle_alpha   90.00
_cell.angle_beta   90.00
_cell.angle_gamma   90.00
#
_symmetry.space_group_name_H-M   'P 1'
#
loop_
_entity.id
_entity.type
_entity.pdbx_description
1 polymer ?
#
loop_
_entity_poly.entity_id
_entity_poly.type
_entity_poly.pdbx_seq_one_letter_code
_entity_poly.pdbx_strand_id
1 'polypeptide(L)'
;EPEPEPEPEPEPEPEPEPEPEPEEASAESKTRKELATNLMSMMSSFADTVSTIRDKESAESAVTKFDEIATEFEALASKMEKVGAPTGKQIEEFSALFSKTEEELQEKMQPVLGFLLGNEEVGKILSPAFQAFGERMEKLNPIIEKWGANGGESDAAAPTEEDELIGEDELIPAPIPEDSP
;
A
#
# COMPACT_ATOMS: atom_id res chain seq x y z
N GLU A 1 -64.21 17.27 -18.30
CA GLU A 1 -63.65 15.95 -17.95
C GLU A 1 -62.50 16.20 -16.99
N PRO A 2 -62.50 15.65 -15.77
CA PRO A 2 -61.37 15.77 -14.86
C PRO A 2 -60.28 14.77 -15.24
N GLU A 3 -59.04 15.25 -15.36
CA GLU A 3 -57.83 14.44 -15.55
C GLU A 3 -57.56 13.61 -14.27
N PRO A 4 -57.14 12.33 -14.39
CA PRO A 4 -56.83 11.50 -13.22
C PRO A 4 -55.56 11.99 -12.54
N GLU A 5 -55.62 12.17 -11.22
CA GLU A 5 -54.45 12.42 -10.36
C GLU A 5 -53.49 11.22 -10.41
N PRO A 6 -52.17 11.45 -10.43
CA PRO A 6 -51.18 10.38 -10.43
C PRO A 6 -51.22 9.60 -9.10
N GLU A 7 -51.30 8.27 -9.19
CA GLU A 7 -51.17 7.37 -8.06
C GLU A 7 -49.78 7.54 -7.38
N PRO A 8 -49.71 7.46 -6.05
CA PRO A 8 -48.45 7.56 -5.33
C PRO A 8 -47.51 6.42 -5.72
N GLU A 9 -46.26 6.76 -6.04
CA GLU A 9 -45.20 5.78 -6.26
C GLU A 9 -45.01 4.92 -4.99
N PRO A 10 -44.78 3.59 -5.14
CA PRO A 10 -44.51 2.73 -4.02
C PRO A 10 -43.22 3.18 -3.32
N GLU A 11 -43.30 3.42 -2.01
CA GLU A 11 -42.11 3.65 -1.17
C GLU A 11 -41.16 2.44 -1.29
N PRO A 12 -39.85 2.67 -1.38
CA PRO A 12 -38.87 1.60 -1.41
C PRO A 12 -39.01 0.75 -0.15
N GLU A 13 -39.09 -0.57 -0.33
CA GLU A 13 -39.10 -1.52 0.78
C GLU A 13 -37.86 -1.30 1.66
N PRO A 14 -38.00 -1.34 3.00
CA PRO A 14 -36.88 -1.20 3.91
C PRO A 14 -35.84 -2.27 3.62
N GLU A 15 -34.58 -1.86 3.48
CA GLU A 15 -33.44 -2.76 3.34
C GLU A 15 -33.45 -3.79 4.48
N PRO A 16 -33.12 -5.07 4.21
CA PRO A 16 -33.07 -6.09 5.24
C PRO A 16 -32.09 -5.68 6.35
N GLU A 17 -32.60 -5.55 7.58
CA GLU A 17 -31.77 -5.42 8.77
C GLU A 17 -30.79 -6.62 8.81
N PRO A 18 -29.48 -6.39 8.97
CA PRO A 18 -28.53 -7.49 9.08
C PRO A 18 -28.90 -8.36 10.30
N GLU A 19 -29.08 -9.66 10.06
CA GLU A 19 -29.25 -10.65 11.12
C GLU A 19 -28.12 -10.50 12.16
N PRO A 20 -28.42 -10.60 13.47
CA PRO A 20 -27.39 -10.59 14.49
C PRO A 20 -26.50 -11.82 14.32
N GLU A 21 -25.33 -11.62 13.71
CA GLU A 21 -24.27 -12.62 13.70
C GLU A 21 -23.89 -12.98 15.15
N PRO A 22 -23.56 -14.26 15.44
CA PRO A 22 -23.20 -14.73 16.78
C PRO A 22 -22.13 -13.81 17.40
N GLU A 23 -22.40 -13.30 18.59
CA GLU A 23 -21.66 -12.21 19.25
C GLU A 23 -20.14 -12.48 19.40
N GLU A 24 -19.71 -13.75 19.33
CA GLU A 24 -18.29 -14.13 19.42
C GLU A 24 -17.53 -13.97 18.09
N ALA A 25 -18.17 -14.26 16.94
CA ALA A 25 -17.54 -14.10 15.63
C ALA A 25 -17.40 -12.62 15.21
N SER A 26 -18.29 -11.76 15.71
CA SER A 26 -18.30 -10.32 15.39
C SER A 26 -17.14 -9.57 16.05
N ALA A 27 -16.69 -9.98 17.24
CA ALA A 27 -15.59 -9.33 17.94
C ALA A 27 -14.23 -9.53 17.23
N GLU A 28 -13.95 -10.76 16.78
CA GLU A 28 -12.75 -11.06 16.00
C GLU A 28 -12.78 -10.43 14.60
N SER A 29 -13.96 -10.39 13.97
CA SER A 29 -14.20 -9.70 12.70
C SER A 29 -13.91 -8.20 12.80
N LYS A 30 -14.44 -7.54 13.83
CA LYS A 30 -14.16 -6.12 14.13
C LYS A 30 -12.69 -5.90 14.40
N THR A 31 -12.07 -6.76 15.21
CA THR A 31 -10.63 -6.68 15.51
C THR A 31 -9.80 -6.76 14.23
N ARG A 32 -10.11 -7.70 13.31
CA ARG A 32 -9.40 -7.78 12.03
C ARG A 32 -9.59 -6.52 11.19
N LYS A 33 -10.82 -5.99 11.12
CA LYS A 33 -11.13 -4.79 10.35
C LYS A 33 -10.42 -3.57 10.90
N GLU A 34 -10.35 -3.44 12.22
CA GLU A 34 -9.54 -2.43 12.90
C GLU A 34 -8.06 -2.61 12.59
N LEU A 35 -7.53 -3.84 12.60
CA LEU A 35 -6.13 -4.10 12.25
C LEU A 35 -5.82 -3.70 10.80
N ALA A 36 -6.68 -4.03 9.84
CA ALA A 36 -6.54 -3.62 8.44
C ALA A 36 -6.65 -2.10 8.27
N THR A 37 -7.59 -1.46 8.97
CA THR A 37 -7.74 0.00 8.93
C THR A 37 -6.53 0.71 9.53
N ASN A 38 -5.98 0.19 10.63
CA ASN A 38 -4.75 0.70 11.23
C ASN A 38 -3.55 0.50 10.31
N LEU A 39 -3.43 -0.65 9.63
CA LEU A 39 -2.41 -0.90 8.61
C LEU A 39 -2.43 0.18 7.52
N MET A 40 -3.61 0.46 6.99
CA MET A 40 -3.81 1.47 5.95
C MET A 40 -3.55 2.88 6.46
N SER A 41 -3.95 3.18 7.71
CA SER A 41 -3.61 4.43 8.37
C SER A 41 -2.11 4.62 8.52
N MET A 42 -1.36 3.55 8.83
CA MET A 42 0.11 3.61 8.90
C MET A 42 0.74 3.82 7.51
N MET A 43 0.24 3.17 6.47
CA MET A 43 0.70 3.41 5.09
C MET A 43 0.41 4.84 4.62
N SER A 44 -0.78 5.37 4.95
CA SER A 44 -1.14 6.77 4.69
C SER A 44 -0.24 7.73 5.48
N SER A 45 0.05 7.44 6.75
CA SER A 45 0.99 8.22 7.58
C SER A 45 2.41 8.20 7.02
N PHE A 46 2.84 7.06 6.48
CA PHE A 46 4.12 6.93 5.78
C PHE A 46 4.13 7.79 4.52
N ALA A 47 3.08 7.75 3.70
CA ALA A 47 2.90 8.64 2.55
C ALA A 47 2.98 10.11 2.92
N ASP A 48 2.23 10.51 3.95
CA ASP A 48 2.18 11.87 4.43
C ASP A 48 3.57 12.29 4.94
N THR A 49 4.26 11.43 5.67
CA THR A 49 5.65 11.65 6.11
C THR A 49 6.57 11.85 4.92
N VAL A 50 6.56 10.93 3.95
CA VAL A 50 7.34 11.01 2.71
C VAL A 50 7.03 12.30 1.96
N SER A 51 5.76 12.68 1.84
CA SER A 51 5.31 13.89 1.14
C SER A 51 5.75 15.20 1.80
N THR A 52 6.06 15.17 3.11
CA THR A 52 6.59 16.34 3.81
C THR A 52 8.08 16.55 3.60
N ILE A 53 8.79 15.58 3.01
CA ILE A 53 10.24 15.65 2.82
C ILE A 53 10.55 16.60 1.66
N ARG A 54 11.16 17.74 1.98
CA ARG A 54 11.60 18.75 1.01
C ARG A 54 13.09 19.07 1.09
N ASP A 55 13.74 18.66 2.16
CA ASP A 55 15.09 19.02 2.52
C ASP A 55 15.68 18.00 3.51
N LYS A 56 16.97 18.16 3.80
CA LYS A 56 17.71 17.30 4.74
C LYS A 56 17.07 17.25 6.12
N GLU A 57 16.63 18.37 6.68
CA GLU A 57 16.09 18.43 8.04
C GLU A 57 14.75 17.69 8.14
N SER A 58 13.92 17.84 7.10
CA SER A 58 12.69 17.08 6.91
C SER A 58 12.96 15.59 6.72
N ALA A 59 14.04 15.23 6.01
CA ALA A 59 14.46 13.84 5.83
C ALA A 59 14.90 13.20 7.16
N GLU A 60 15.72 13.89 7.97
CA GLU A 60 16.12 13.41 9.30
C GLU A 60 14.90 13.23 10.24
N SER A 61 13.92 14.13 10.15
CA SER A 61 12.66 13.99 10.88
C SER A 61 11.83 12.81 10.38
N ALA A 62 11.80 12.58 9.06
CA ALA A 62 11.10 11.45 8.45
C ALA A 62 11.72 10.11 8.86
N VAL A 63 13.04 10.00 8.98
CA VAL A 63 13.71 8.79 9.50
C VAL A 63 13.17 8.40 10.88
N THR A 64 13.00 9.38 11.77
CA THR A 64 12.46 9.13 13.12
C THR A 64 11.01 8.63 13.02
N LYS A 65 10.18 9.28 12.19
CA LYS A 65 8.79 8.86 11.97
C LYS A 65 8.69 7.48 11.33
N PHE A 66 9.59 7.11 10.42
CA PHE A 66 9.63 5.77 9.85
C PHE A 66 9.95 4.72 10.91
N ASP A 67 10.85 5.02 11.85
CA ASP A 67 11.13 4.12 12.96
C ASP A 67 9.91 3.94 13.88
N GLU A 68 9.18 5.02 14.16
CA GLU A 68 7.91 4.99 14.89
C GLU A 68 6.87 4.13 14.15
N ILE A 69 6.62 4.41 12.87
CA ILE A 69 5.69 3.67 12.02
C ILE A 69 6.07 2.18 11.96
N ALA A 70 7.35 1.86 11.79
CA ALA A 70 7.83 0.48 11.76
C ALA A 70 7.57 -0.25 13.09
N THR A 71 7.76 0.43 14.21
CA THR A 71 7.47 -0.12 15.54
C THR A 71 5.97 -0.39 15.71
N GLU A 72 5.13 0.52 15.20
CA GLU A 72 3.67 0.32 15.17
C GLU A 72 3.28 -0.86 14.28
N PHE A 73 3.92 -1.01 13.12
CA PHE A 73 3.76 -2.16 12.22
C PHE A 73 4.10 -3.48 12.92
N GLU A 74 5.22 -3.56 13.64
CA GLU A 74 5.58 -4.76 14.41
C GLU A 74 4.55 -5.08 15.51
N ALA A 75 4.08 -4.05 16.22
CA ALA A 75 3.04 -4.21 17.23
C ALA A 75 1.71 -4.67 16.62
N LEU A 76 1.39 -4.18 15.43
CA LEU A 76 0.19 -4.52 14.69
C LEU A 76 0.25 -5.93 14.10
N ALA A 77 1.37 -6.31 13.49
CA ALA A 77 1.60 -7.65 12.99
C ALA A 77 1.57 -8.70 14.12
N SER A 78 2.11 -8.37 15.30
CA SER A 78 1.97 -9.22 16.48
C SER A 78 0.51 -9.44 16.91
N LYS A 79 -0.37 -8.48 16.64
CA LYS A 79 -1.83 -8.64 16.87
C LYS A 79 -2.48 -9.41 15.73
N MET A 80 -2.09 -9.16 14.49
CA MET A 80 -2.56 -9.89 13.30
C MET A 80 -2.26 -11.39 13.40
N GLU A 81 -1.08 -11.77 13.89
CA GLU A 81 -0.73 -13.18 14.11
C GLU A 81 -1.65 -13.83 15.16
N LYS A 82 -1.94 -13.11 16.24
CA LYS A 82 -2.81 -13.61 17.33
C LYS A 82 -4.26 -13.80 16.90
N VAL A 83 -4.77 -12.88 16.09
CA VAL A 83 -6.16 -12.90 15.61
C VAL A 83 -6.32 -13.82 14.38
N GLY A 84 -5.24 -14.04 13.63
CA GLY A 84 -5.23 -14.85 12.41
C GLY A 84 -5.77 -14.11 11.19
N ALA A 85 -5.54 -14.67 10.01
CA ALA A 85 -5.91 -14.07 8.72
C ALA A 85 -7.43 -13.85 8.59
N PRO A 86 -7.88 -12.83 7.82
CA PRO A 86 -9.28 -12.68 7.46
C PRO A 86 -9.75 -13.86 6.60
N THR A 87 -11.02 -14.24 6.77
CA THR A 87 -11.63 -15.38 6.07
C THR A 87 -12.99 -15.03 5.50
N GLY A 88 -13.37 -15.66 4.38
CA GLY A 88 -14.66 -15.47 3.74
C GLY A 88 -14.89 -14.01 3.32
N LYS A 89 -16.01 -13.42 3.73
CA LYS A 89 -16.45 -12.08 3.33
C LYS A 89 -15.48 -10.94 3.75
N GLN A 90 -14.70 -11.12 4.82
CA GLN A 90 -13.73 -10.12 5.28
C GLN A 90 -12.60 -9.89 4.27
N ILE A 91 -12.27 -10.91 3.47
CA ILE A 91 -11.21 -10.83 2.46
C ILE A 91 -11.60 -9.80 1.39
N GLU A 92 -12.85 -9.85 0.92
CA GLU A 92 -13.38 -8.93 -0.09
C GLU A 92 -13.41 -7.49 0.46
N GLU A 93 -13.86 -7.31 1.70
CA GLU A 93 -13.83 -5.99 2.35
C GLU A 93 -12.40 -5.45 2.49
N PHE A 94 -11.44 -6.29 2.86
CA PHE A 94 -10.06 -5.85 3.11
C PHE A 94 -9.34 -5.59 1.81
N SER A 95 -9.55 -6.42 0.78
CA SER A 95 -9.01 -6.21 -0.56
C SER A 95 -9.54 -4.90 -1.16
N ALA A 96 -10.85 -4.62 -1.04
CA ALA A 96 -11.43 -3.35 -1.48
C ALA A 96 -10.84 -2.14 -0.70
N LEU A 97 -10.67 -2.27 0.61
CA LEU A 97 -10.08 -1.23 1.44
C LEU A 97 -8.59 -1.01 1.10
N PHE A 98 -7.85 -2.08 0.80
CA PHE A 98 -6.44 -2.04 0.43
C PHE A 98 -6.25 -1.40 -0.94
N SER A 99 -7.02 -1.83 -1.94
CA SER A 99 -6.99 -1.25 -3.28
C SER A 99 -7.31 0.26 -3.27
N LYS A 100 -8.32 0.68 -2.50
CA LYS A 100 -8.63 2.10 -2.33
C LYS A 100 -7.46 2.86 -1.69
N THR A 101 -6.88 2.31 -0.62
CA THR A 101 -5.78 2.95 0.09
C THR A 101 -4.53 3.03 -0.78
N GLU A 102 -4.24 1.97 -1.55
CA GLU A 102 -3.12 1.92 -2.49
C GLU A 102 -3.27 2.96 -3.60
N GLU A 103 -4.48 3.16 -4.14
CA GLU A 103 -4.74 4.22 -5.13
C GLU A 103 -4.47 5.61 -4.54
N GLU A 104 -4.97 5.91 -3.34
CA GLU A 104 -4.70 7.18 -2.63
C GLU A 104 -3.21 7.35 -2.29
N LEU A 105 -2.55 6.27 -1.88
CA LEU A 105 -1.13 6.22 -1.56
C LEU A 105 -0.28 6.49 -2.80
N GLN A 106 -0.58 5.80 -3.90
CA GLN A 106 0.12 5.91 -5.16
C GLN A 106 -0.02 7.30 -5.75
N GLU A 107 -1.23 7.88 -5.74
CA GLU A 107 -1.47 9.26 -6.19
C GLU A 107 -0.61 10.26 -5.39
N LYS A 108 -0.56 10.10 -4.06
CA LYS A 108 0.24 10.97 -3.18
C LYS A 108 1.74 10.73 -3.30
N MET A 109 2.17 9.49 -3.54
CA MET A 109 3.59 9.12 -3.61
C MET A 109 4.24 9.35 -4.95
N GLN A 110 3.51 9.25 -6.07
CA GLN A 110 4.05 9.48 -7.42
C GLN A 110 4.89 10.77 -7.54
N PRO A 111 4.41 11.96 -7.12
CA PRO A 111 5.21 13.17 -7.19
C PRO A 111 6.41 13.16 -6.24
N VAL A 112 6.29 12.45 -5.11
CA VAL A 112 7.36 12.39 -4.09
C VAL A 112 8.48 11.45 -4.52
N LEU A 113 8.17 10.31 -5.14
CA LEU A 113 9.17 9.39 -5.67
C LEU A 113 10.07 10.08 -6.70
N GLY A 114 9.49 10.90 -7.59
CA GLY A 114 10.27 11.71 -8.52
C GLY A 114 11.19 12.72 -7.82
N PHE A 115 10.73 13.34 -6.73
CA PHE A 115 11.55 14.23 -5.92
C PHE A 115 12.69 13.49 -5.19
N LEU A 116 12.39 12.34 -4.56
CA LEU A 116 13.37 11.54 -3.84
C LEU A 116 14.45 10.98 -4.77
N LEU A 117 14.07 10.47 -5.94
CA LEU A 117 15.01 10.01 -6.97
C LEU A 117 15.89 11.15 -7.53
N GLY A 118 15.36 12.37 -7.57
CA GLY A 118 16.09 13.56 -8.02
C GLY A 118 16.99 14.20 -6.97
N ASN A 119 16.87 13.81 -5.70
CA ASN A 119 17.58 14.43 -4.59
C ASN A 119 18.50 13.44 -3.86
N GLU A 120 19.73 13.33 -4.35
CA GLU A 120 20.74 12.41 -3.85
C GLU A 120 21.06 12.60 -2.35
N GLU A 121 21.01 13.84 -1.84
CA GLU A 121 21.28 14.12 -0.42
C GLU A 121 20.16 13.60 0.48
N VAL A 122 18.90 13.82 0.09
CA VAL A 122 17.75 13.26 0.81
C VAL A 122 17.72 11.74 0.70
N GLY A 123 18.01 11.21 -0.49
CA GLY A 123 18.15 9.78 -0.73
C GLY A 123 19.12 9.13 0.25
N LYS A 124 20.35 9.65 0.39
CA LYS A 124 21.36 9.12 1.34
C LYS A 124 20.92 9.09 2.79
N ILE A 125 20.05 10.01 3.22
CA ILE A 125 19.51 10.06 4.58
C ILE A 125 18.42 9.00 4.78
N LEU A 126 17.54 8.86 3.78
CA LEU A 126 16.40 7.95 3.86
C LEU A 126 16.76 6.51 3.52
N SER A 127 17.74 6.26 2.65
CA SER A 127 18.22 4.91 2.28
C SER A 127 18.39 3.98 3.48
N PRO A 128 19.15 4.33 4.55
CA PRO A 128 19.28 3.44 5.71
C PRO A 128 17.96 3.24 6.45
N ALA A 129 17.07 4.23 6.45
CA ALA A 129 15.75 4.11 7.09
C ALA A 129 14.82 3.19 6.29
N PHE A 130 14.81 3.31 4.96
CA PHE A 130 14.09 2.40 4.08
C PHE A 130 14.64 0.97 4.15
N GLN A 131 15.96 0.80 4.26
CA GLN A 131 16.57 -0.51 4.45
C GLN A 131 16.15 -1.13 5.79
N ALA A 132 16.25 -0.37 6.89
CA ALA A 132 15.82 -0.85 8.20
C ALA A 132 14.32 -1.15 8.25
N PHE A 133 13.50 -0.33 7.57
CA PHE A 133 12.07 -0.59 7.40
C PHE A 133 11.83 -1.86 6.59
N GLY A 134 12.57 -2.07 5.50
CA GLY A 134 12.51 -3.27 4.67
C GLY A 134 12.86 -4.55 5.44
N GLU A 135 13.95 -4.55 6.22
CA GLU A 135 14.33 -5.68 7.07
C GLU A 135 13.24 -6.03 8.11
N ARG A 136 12.59 -5.00 8.68
CA ARG A 136 11.45 -5.20 9.59
C ARG A 136 10.25 -5.75 8.84
N MET A 137 9.92 -5.22 7.66
CA MET A 137 8.82 -5.70 6.85
C MET A 137 9.04 -7.14 6.37
N GLU A 138 10.26 -7.53 6.00
CA GLU A 138 10.61 -8.90 5.60
C GLU A 138 10.33 -9.89 6.74
N LYS A 139 10.65 -9.51 7.98
CA LYS A 139 10.32 -10.29 9.18
C LYS A 139 8.81 -10.42 9.40
N LEU A 140 8.03 -9.41 9.01
CA LEU A 140 6.56 -9.42 9.12
C LEU A 140 5.88 -10.01 7.87
N ASN A 141 6.61 -10.16 6.77
CA ASN A 141 6.13 -10.65 5.48
C ASN A 141 5.30 -11.94 5.60
N PRO A 142 5.74 -13.01 6.30
CA PRO A 142 4.93 -14.22 6.39
C PRO A 142 3.59 -14.03 7.13
N ILE A 143 3.46 -13.01 7.98
CA ILE A 143 2.20 -12.66 8.66
C ILE A 143 1.31 -11.87 7.70
N ILE A 144 1.89 -10.89 7.02
CA ILE A 144 1.21 -10.03 6.05
C ILE A 144 0.76 -10.83 4.83
N GLU A 145 1.59 -11.72 4.29
CA GLU A 145 1.25 -12.64 3.20
C GLU A 145 0.07 -13.52 3.59
N LYS A 146 0.04 -14.07 4.80
CA LYS A 146 -1.14 -14.84 5.26
C LYS A 146 -2.40 -13.99 5.31
N TRP A 147 -2.26 -12.69 5.58
CA TRP A 147 -3.37 -11.75 5.63
C TRP A 147 -3.78 -11.21 4.25
N GLY A 148 -2.84 -11.06 3.31
CA GLY A 148 -3.03 -10.50 1.97
C GLY A 148 -3.27 -11.53 0.86
N ALA A 149 -2.70 -12.73 0.96
CA ALA A 149 -2.74 -13.77 -0.09
C ALA A 149 -4.10 -14.43 -0.29
N ASN A 150 -5.13 -14.03 0.46
CA ASN A 150 -6.50 -14.42 0.15
C ASN A 150 -7.21 -13.41 -0.79
N GLY A 151 -6.61 -12.23 -1.05
CA GLY A 151 -7.25 -11.12 -1.77
C GLY A 151 -6.50 -10.57 -2.99
N GLY A 152 -5.39 -11.19 -3.42
CA GLY A 152 -4.72 -10.83 -4.66
C GLY A 152 -3.28 -11.31 -4.69
N GLU A 153 -2.91 -11.98 -5.78
CA GLU A 153 -1.53 -12.11 -6.23
C GLU A 153 -0.80 -10.77 -6.05
N SER A 154 0.00 -10.66 -4.99
CA SER A 154 0.90 -9.53 -4.82
C SER A 154 2.04 -9.75 -5.80
N ASP A 155 1.81 -9.30 -7.04
CA ASP A 155 2.82 -8.75 -7.93
C ASP A 155 3.38 -7.46 -7.29
N ALA A 156 3.82 -7.53 -6.04
CA ALA A 156 4.78 -6.59 -5.50
C ALA A 156 6.12 -7.08 -6.05
N ALA A 157 6.31 -6.84 -7.35
CA ALA A 157 7.62 -6.81 -7.94
C ALA A 157 8.41 -5.78 -7.14
N ALA A 158 9.14 -6.27 -6.13
CA ALA A 158 10.36 -5.63 -5.72
C ALA A 158 11.09 -5.25 -7.02
N PRO A 159 11.57 -4.01 -7.19
CA PRO A 159 12.66 -3.83 -8.11
C PRO A 159 13.78 -4.71 -7.52
N THR A 160 13.95 -5.90 -8.08
CA THR A 160 15.15 -6.69 -7.89
C THR A 160 16.27 -5.83 -8.42
N GLU A 161 16.88 -5.07 -7.51
CA GLU A 161 18.11 -4.34 -7.77
C GLU A 161 19.18 -5.37 -8.17
N GLU A 162 19.80 -5.10 -9.32
CA GLU A 162 21.19 -5.45 -9.65
C GLU A 162 21.54 -6.92 -9.94
N ASP A 163 21.38 -7.34 -11.20
CA ASP A 163 22.28 -8.27 -11.91
C ASP A 163 22.00 -8.09 -13.43
N GLU A 164 22.66 -7.20 -14.17
CA GLU A 164 23.97 -7.42 -14.79
C GLU A 164 24.57 -6.06 -15.19
N LEU A 165 25.71 -5.70 -14.60
CA LEU A 165 26.52 -4.57 -15.02
C LEU A 165 27.98 -5.01 -15.14
N ILE A 166 28.33 -5.89 -16.09
CA ILE A 166 29.72 -5.98 -16.59
C ILE A 166 29.81 -6.72 -17.93
N GLY A 167 30.16 -5.96 -18.96
CA GLY A 167 30.54 -6.44 -20.28
C GLY A 167 31.20 -5.29 -21.04
N GLU A 168 32.33 -4.82 -20.52
CA GLU A 168 33.25 -3.92 -21.22
C GLU A 168 33.65 -4.51 -22.58
N ASP A 169 34.00 -3.60 -23.51
CA ASP A 169 34.92 -3.81 -24.63
C ASP A 169 34.35 -4.41 -25.94
N GLU A 170 33.98 -3.55 -26.91
CA GLU A 170 34.71 -3.36 -28.19
C GLU A 170 33.88 -2.62 -29.26
N LEU A 171 34.45 -1.50 -29.72
CA LEU A 171 34.54 -1.06 -31.13
C LEU A 171 33.27 -0.66 -31.92
N ILE A 172 33.12 0.66 -32.04
CA ILE A 172 32.70 1.36 -33.28
C ILE A 172 33.64 0.88 -34.42
N PRO A 173 33.16 0.52 -35.65
CA PRO A 173 32.67 1.54 -36.58
C PRO A 173 31.49 1.17 -37.51
N ALA A 174 30.78 2.25 -37.87
CA ALA A 174 29.79 2.28 -38.93
C ALA A 174 30.41 1.94 -40.30
N PRO A 175 29.67 1.23 -41.17
CA PRO A 175 29.85 1.36 -42.60
C PRO A 175 28.80 2.31 -43.19
N ILE A 176 29.27 3.44 -43.72
CA ILE A 176 28.56 4.22 -44.73
C ILE A 176 28.64 3.43 -46.04
N PRO A 177 27.53 3.19 -46.76
CA PRO A 177 27.61 3.03 -48.20
C PRO A 177 27.20 4.33 -48.89
N GLU A 178 28.21 5.04 -49.42
CA GLU A 178 28.08 5.77 -50.68
C GLU A 178 27.62 4.76 -51.75
N ASP A 179 26.50 5.00 -52.42
CA ASP A 179 26.51 5.20 -53.89
C ASP A 179 25.10 5.59 -54.40
N SER A 180 25.13 6.50 -55.36
CA SER A 180 24.05 7.13 -56.11
C SER A 180 23.35 6.11 -57.06
N PRO A 181 22.28 6.44 -57.81
CA PRO A 181 22.24 7.52 -58.81
C PRO A 181 21.31 8.69 -58.47
#